data_AF-A0A9Q0YE37-F1
#
_entry.id   AF-A0A9Q0YE37-F1
#
_cell.length_a   1.000
_cell.length_b   1.000
_cell.length_c   1.000
_cell.angle_alpha   90.00
_cell.angle_beta   90.00
_cell.angle_gamma   90.00
#
_symmetry.space_group_name_H-M   'P 1'
#
loop_
_entity.id
_entity.type
_entity.pdbx_description
1 polymer ?
#
loop_
_entity_poly.entity_id
_entity_poly.type
_entity_poly.pdbx_seq_one_letter_code
_entity_poly.pdbx_strand_id
1 'polypeptide(L)'
;MTIFVSFSLYLPCHLHYPFLRFYILVKNIWKRRFLSVTSRCYLLVLLSQNICCGAYYIKNYFGRLDKFYRFASYLLSMWSLMVAIQLVCLITSLRSWFFNAYYVNVGYQWWTVLSEEAIGKRFCPFNFSAFRPPKLVSLMFFCILPMISTVLEVSHFHFYLQNFNPHPSLYRYVLLSSSIANIWYFSLFCYFIHLQRITLQVHFDSVIWFVKNHVGKLDLCQLKLNSCFNEYLRVRRLVHPWITSVICATAFGIVVHLAYNYNIMLPNEESSLTTFAPTMPLVNITEAQNVDFYLLSALIFFEKLTVLFLALFAVGGSDISYVWKRCCLTLNIMYTSRQDKFWLHFAKLIRNLNKMTSEEGKITDLLLPLLLIAIGILGIEQFGF
;
A
#
# COMPACT_ATOMS: atom_id res chain seq x y z
N MET A 1 5.68 5.34 10.38
CA MET A 1 6.26 4.63 11.54
C MET A 1 6.56 5.52 12.77
N THR A 2 6.36 6.83 12.72
CA THR A 2 6.39 7.74 13.89
C THR A 2 5.34 7.41 14.97
N ILE A 3 4.24 6.75 14.58
CA ILE A 3 3.25 6.16 15.49
C ILE A 3 3.61 4.73 15.92
N PHE A 4 4.54 4.07 15.22
CA PHE A 4 4.66 2.61 15.24
C PHE A 4 5.68 2.09 16.25
N VAL A 5 6.80 2.79 16.46
CA VAL A 5 7.63 2.56 17.66
C VAL A 5 6.88 2.99 18.94
N SER A 6 5.93 3.93 18.80
CA SER A 6 4.96 4.27 19.85
C SER A 6 3.75 3.32 19.93
N PHE A 7 3.62 2.30 19.07
CA PHE A 7 2.52 1.33 19.14
C PHE A 7 3.02 -0.05 19.62
N SER A 8 4.25 -0.45 19.26
CA SER A 8 4.84 -1.69 19.76
C SER A 8 5.48 -1.58 21.16
N LEU A 9 5.88 -0.37 21.61
CA LEU A 9 6.32 -0.12 23.00
C LEU A 9 5.19 0.35 23.96
N TYR A 10 3.98 0.63 23.46
CA TYR A 10 2.87 1.12 24.29
C TYR A 10 1.81 0.07 24.63
N LEU A 11 1.82 -1.10 23.97
CA LEU A 11 0.79 -2.11 24.19
C LEU A 11 0.83 -2.81 25.58
N PRO A 12 1.92 -2.81 26.38
CA PRO A 12 1.86 -3.36 27.73
C PRO A 12 1.64 -2.35 28.87
N CYS A 13 1.74 -1.03 28.67
CA CYS A 13 1.93 -0.10 29.81
C CYS A 13 0.87 0.99 30.07
N HIS A 14 -0.21 1.15 29.30
CA HIS A 14 -1.19 2.21 29.60
C HIS A 14 -2.65 1.79 29.40
N LEU A 15 -3.13 0.99 30.35
CA LEU A 15 -4.55 0.85 30.70
C LEU A 15 -5.01 1.90 31.72
N HIS A 16 -4.18 2.89 32.08
CA HIS A 16 -4.53 3.89 33.09
C HIS A 16 -4.31 5.34 32.65
N TYR A 17 -5.43 6.07 32.70
CA TYR A 17 -5.62 7.47 33.05
C TYR A 17 -5.56 8.60 31.99
N PRO A 18 -6.69 9.32 31.77
CA PRO A 18 -6.80 10.49 30.90
C PRO A 18 -6.32 11.82 31.51
N PHE A 19 -5.78 11.84 32.73
CA PHE A 19 -5.25 13.07 33.37
C PHE A 19 -3.79 13.42 32.97
N LEU A 20 -3.10 12.54 32.25
CA LEU A 20 -1.69 12.71 31.87
C LEU A 20 -1.48 13.49 30.54
N ARG A 21 -2.56 13.83 29.84
CA ARG A 21 -2.54 14.39 28.47
C ARG A 21 -1.98 15.81 28.36
N PHE A 22 -1.97 16.60 29.43
CA PHE A 22 -1.41 17.95 29.41
C PHE A 22 0.03 18.02 29.96
N TYR A 23 0.39 17.16 30.93
CA TYR A 23 1.72 17.14 31.54
C TYR A 23 2.79 16.42 30.68
N ILE A 24 2.38 15.52 29.77
CA ILE A 24 3.29 14.82 28.85
C ILE A 24 3.71 15.67 27.64
N LEU A 25 2.99 16.73 27.30
CA LEU A 25 3.25 17.50 26.07
C LEU A 25 4.60 18.25 26.09
N VAL A 26 5.12 18.62 27.26
CA VAL A 26 6.43 19.28 27.38
C VAL A 26 7.58 18.27 27.56
N LYS A 27 7.35 17.13 28.23
CA LYS A 27 8.38 16.09 28.48
C LYS A 27 8.63 15.15 27.27
N ASN A 28 7.77 15.18 26.25
CA ASN A 28 7.87 14.28 25.08
C ASN A 28 8.53 14.88 23.83
N ILE A 29 9.04 16.10 23.84
CA ILE A 29 9.68 16.70 22.66
C ILE A 29 10.90 15.87 22.23
N TRP A 30 11.73 15.46 23.20
CA TRP A 30 12.89 14.60 22.94
C TRP A 30 12.50 13.22 22.44
N LYS A 31 11.48 12.58 23.03
CA LYS A 31 10.96 11.29 22.57
C LYS A 31 10.43 11.41 21.13
N ARG A 32 9.66 12.45 20.81
CA ARG A 32 9.13 12.74 19.47
C ARG A 32 10.25 12.98 18.46
N ARG A 33 11.26 13.79 18.81
CA ARG A 33 12.44 14.05 17.97
C ARG A 33 13.24 12.76 17.72
N PHE A 34 13.51 12.00 18.77
CA PHE A 34 14.22 10.72 18.67
C PHE A 34 13.46 9.71 17.79
N LEU A 35 12.15 9.57 17.99
CA LEU A 35 11.28 8.74 17.15
C LEU A 35 11.26 9.18 15.69
N SER A 36 11.22 10.49 15.45
CA SER A 36 11.30 11.05 14.10
C SER A 36 12.64 10.71 13.44
N VAL A 37 13.76 10.92 14.13
CA VAL A 37 15.11 10.61 13.61
C VAL A 37 15.27 9.12 13.34
N THR A 38 14.96 8.26 14.31
CA THR A 38 15.05 6.80 14.17
C THR A 38 14.19 6.27 13.02
N SER A 39 12.98 6.80 12.83
CA SER A 39 12.12 6.41 11.70
C SER A 39 12.72 6.75 10.33
N ARG A 40 13.45 7.87 10.22
CA ARG A 40 14.14 8.26 8.99
C ARG A 40 15.38 7.41 8.75
N CYS A 41 16.17 7.15 9.79
CA CYS A 41 17.30 6.23 9.71
C CYS A 41 16.85 4.85 9.24
N TYR A 42 15.74 4.34 9.79
CA TYR A 42 15.15 3.07 9.35
C TYR A 42 14.73 3.09 7.88
N LEU A 43 14.06 4.16 7.41
CA LEU A 43 13.72 4.31 5.99
C LEU A 43 14.95 4.36 5.09
N LEU A 44 16.01 5.05 5.52
CA LEU A 44 17.27 5.11 4.77
C LEU A 44 17.96 3.73 4.71
N VAL A 45 17.94 2.97 5.80
CA VAL A 45 18.47 1.59 5.84
C VAL A 45 17.66 0.67 4.93
N LEU A 46 16.33 0.74 4.97
CA LEU A 46 15.47 -0.04 4.08
C LEU A 46 15.72 0.31 2.61
N LEU A 47 15.79 1.61 2.28
CA LEU A 47 16.05 2.06 0.93
C LEU A 47 17.45 1.68 0.46
N SER A 48 18.47 1.74 1.31
CA SER A 48 19.82 1.32 0.94
C SER A 48 19.91 -0.19 0.73
N GLN A 49 19.25 -1.00 1.57
CA GLN A 49 19.12 -2.45 1.38
C GLN A 49 18.45 -2.77 0.05
N ASN A 50 17.35 -2.08 -0.27
CA ASN A 50 16.68 -2.20 -1.54
C ASN A 50 17.65 -1.83 -2.67
N ILE A 51 18.25 -0.64 -2.68
CA ILE A 51 19.24 -0.19 -3.67
C ILE A 51 20.32 -1.26 -3.93
N CYS A 52 20.90 -1.82 -2.87
CA CYS A 52 21.89 -2.89 -2.97
C CYS A 52 21.33 -4.17 -3.61
N CYS A 53 20.12 -4.59 -3.22
CA CYS A 53 19.47 -5.76 -3.82
C CYS A 53 19.19 -5.53 -5.30
N GLY A 54 18.69 -4.37 -5.69
CA GLY A 54 18.40 -4.06 -7.10
C GLY A 54 19.66 -3.95 -7.94
N ALA A 55 20.72 -3.32 -7.43
CA ALA A 55 22.01 -3.28 -8.11
C ALA A 55 22.55 -4.69 -8.37
N TYR A 56 22.40 -5.60 -7.40
CA TYR A 56 22.77 -7.00 -7.58
C TYR A 56 21.89 -7.69 -8.63
N TYR A 57 20.57 -7.48 -8.59
CA TYR A 57 19.66 -8.07 -9.58
C TYR A 57 19.95 -7.57 -10.99
N ILE A 58 20.18 -6.28 -11.15
CA ILE A 58 20.62 -5.70 -12.44
C ILE A 58 21.92 -6.37 -12.88
N LYS A 59 22.95 -6.40 -12.02
CA LYS A 59 24.26 -6.98 -12.39
C LYS A 59 24.17 -8.44 -12.83
N ASN A 60 23.34 -9.26 -12.19
CA ASN A 60 23.32 -10.71 -12.43
C ASN A 60 22.27 -11.17 -13.45
N TYR A 61 21.25 -10.36 -13.72
CA TYR A 61 20.11 -10.76 -14.54
C TYR A 61 19.87 -9.84 -15.74
N PHE A 62 20.37 -8.60 -15.74
CA PHE A 62 20.22 -7.71 -16.88
C PHE A 62 20.94 -8.28 -18.11
N GLY A 63 20.26 -8.27 -19.26
CA GLY A 63 20.76 -8.80 -20.53
C GLY A 63 20.77 -10.34 -20.65
N ARG A 64 20.31 -11.07 -19.63
CA ARG A 64 20.22 -12.54 -19.65
C ARG A 64 18.80 -12.97 -20.01
N LEU A 65 18.62 -13.46 -21.24
CA LEU A 65 17.32 -13.87 -21.77
C LEU A 65 16.67 -14.98 -20.95
N ASP A 66 17.46 -15.97 -20.52
CA ASP A 66 17.05 -17.09 -19.66
C ASP A 66 16.47 -16.65 -18.31
N LYS A 67 16.74 -15.41 -17.90
CA LYS A 67 16.30 -14.87 -16.61
C LYS A 67 15.45 -13.61 -16.73
N PHE A 68 15.02 -13.26 -17.94
CA PHE A 68 14.26 -12.05 -18.20
C PHE A 68 12.96 -12.01 -17.38
N TYR A 69 12.16 -13.08 -17.39
CA TYR A 69 10.91 -13.13 -16.63
C TYR A 69 11.10 -12.95 -15.12
N ARG A 70 12.14 -13.59 -14.57
CA ARG A 70 12.49 -13.45 -13.14
C ARG A 70 12.94 -12.02 -12.82
N PHE A 71 13.73 -11.43 -13.70
CA PHE A 71 14.17 -10.04 -13.59
C PHE A 71 12.99 -9.06 -13.67
N ALA A 72 12.14 -9.21 -14.69
CA ALA A 72 10.96 -8.37 -14.90
C ALA A 72 9.98 -8.49 -13.74
N SER A 73 9.68 -9.71 -13.28
CA SER A 73 8.84 -9.95 -12.11
C SER A 73 9.42 -9.26 -10.88
N TYR A 74 10.70 -9.46 -10.56
CA TYR A 74 11.34 -8.81 -9.40
C TYR A 74 11.34 -7.28 -9.50
N LEU A 75 11.75 -6.73 -10.64
CA LEU A 75 11.87 -5.28 -10.85
C LEU A 75 10.49 -4.60 -10.78
N LEU A 76 9.48 -5.14 -11.47
CA LEU A 76 8.18 -4.50 -11.56
C LEU A 76 7.34 -4.70 -10.30
N SER A 77 7.49 -5.81 -9.59
CA SER A 77 6.65 -6.08 -8.43
C SER A 77 7.30 -5.70 -7.10
N MET A 78 8.56 -6.09 -6.85
CA MET A 78 9.23 -5.80 -5.58
C MET A 78 9.78 -4.38 -5.58
N TRP A 79 10.50 -3.97 -6.62
CA TRP A 79 11.11 -2.64 -6.64
C TRP A 79 10.05 -1.54 -6.69
N SER A 80 9.17 -1.59 -7.70
CA SER A 80 8.26 -0.47 -7.95
C SER A 80 7.26 -0.28 -6.81
N LEU A 81 6.77 -1.36 -6.18
CA LEU A 81 5.74 -1.26 -5.14
C LEU A 81 6.33 -1.02 -3.74
N MET A 82 7.39 -1.74 -3.36
CA MET A 82 7.92 -1.66 -2.00
C MET A 82 8.79 -0.42 -1.80
N VAL A 83 9.63 -0.08 -2.79
CA VAL A 83 10.52 1.08 -2.71
C VAL A 83 9.75 2.39 -2.86
N ALA A 84 8.72 2.44 -3.72
CA ALA A 84 7.96 3.67 -3.93
C ALA A 84 7.29 4.18 -2.66
N ILE A 85 6.70 3.30 -1.85
CA ILE A 85 6.06 3.71 -0.59
C ILE A 85 7.09 4.23 0.40
N GLN A 86 8.25 3.57 0.51
CA GLN A 86 9.34 4.00 1.38
C GLN A 86 9.88 5.36 0.95
N LEU A 87 10.08 5.56 -0.35
CA LEU A 87 10.54 6.81 -0.94
C LEU A 87 9.53 7.94 -0.70
N VAL A 88 8.25 7.69 -0.94
CA VAL A 88 7.16 8.64 -0.64
C VAL A 88 7.16 9.01 0.84
N CYS A 89 7.26 8.04 1.75
CA CYS A 89 7.34 8.30 3.19
C CYS A 89 8.60 9.09 3.58
N LEU A 90 9.74 8.82 2.95
CA LEU A 90 10.98 9.53 3.21
C LEU A 90 10.88 10.98 2.71
N ILE A 91 10.43 11.20 1.47
CA ILE A 91 10.26 12.53 0.87
C ILE A 91 9.29 13.37 1.71
N THR A 92 8.15 12.81 2.10
CA THR A 92 7.18 13.53 2.96
C THR A 92 7.77 13.88 4.32
N SER A 93 8.54 12.97 4.94
CA SER A 93 9.24 13.22 6.19
C SER A 93 10.33 14.30 6.06
N LEU A 94 11.18 14.23 5.02
CA LEU A 94 12.21 15.24 4.76
C LEU A 94 11.58 16.60 4.50
N ARG A 95 10.51 16.64 3.70
CA ARG A 95 9.78 17.88 3.42
C ARG A 95 9.24 18.50 4.71
N SER A 96 8.62 17.71 5.59
CA SER A 96 8.11 18.21 6.87
C SER A 96 9.19 18.79 7.79
N TRP A 97 10.45 18.38 7.58
CA TRP A 97 11.58 18.84 8.37
C TRP A 97 12.18 20.15 7.83
N PHE A 98 12.36 20.25 6.51
CA PHE A 98 12.93 21.43 5.88
C PHE A 98 11.92 22.56 5.73
N PHE A 99 10.68 22.22 5.38
CA PHE A 99 9.61 23.21 5.19
C PHE A 99 8.80 23.32 6.48
N ASN A 100 9.38 24.07 7.42
CA ASN A 100 8.77 24.38 8.71
C ASN A 100 7.42 25.10 8.52
N ALA A 101 6.52 24.98 9.50
CA ALA A 101 5.07 25.22 9.47
C ALA A 101 4.54 26.57 8.92
N TYR A 102 5.41 27.52 8.56
CA TYR A 102 5.04 28.89 8.19
C TYR A 102 4.39 29.04 6.80
N TYR A 103 4.59 28.08 5.88
CA TYR A 103 4.04 28.11 4.52
C TYR A 103 2.89 27.10 4.26
N VAL A 104 2.30 26.53 5.33
CA VAL A 104 1.37 25.37 5.22
C VAL A 104 -0.02 25.71 4.67
N ASN A 105 -0.37 26.99 4.48
CA ASN A 105 -1.71 27.35 4.00
C ASN A 105 -1.89 27.30 2.48
N VAL A 106 -0.85 27.02 1.69
CA VAL A 106 -0.94 27.07 0.23
C VAL A 106 -1.00 25.66 -0.38
N GLY A 107 -2.19 25.05 -0.36
CA GLY A 107 -2.57 24.04 -1.36
C GLY A 107 -3.04 22.66 -0.86
N TYR A 108 -3.83 22.01 -1.72
CA TYR A 108 -4.39 20.66 -1.57
C TYR A 108 -3.36 19.57 -1.82
N GLN A 109 -2.32 19.51 -0.99
CA GLN A 109 -1.17 18.65 -1.24
C GLN A 109 -1.33 17.27 -0.57
N TRP A 110 -1.11 16.20 -1.34
CA TRP A 110 -1.30 14.81 -0.89
C TRP A 110 -0.37 14.42 0.28
N TRP A 111 0.84 14.98 0.35
CA TRP A 111 1.81 14.65 1.40
C TRP A 111 1.37 15.09 2.78
N THR A 112 0.45 16.05 2.89
CA THR A 112 -0.10 16.49 4.19
C THR A 112 -0.85 15.36 4.89
N VAL A 113 -1.32 14.34 4.16
CA VAL A 113 -1.98 13.14 4.73
C VAL A 113 -1.05 12.35 5.65
N LEU A 114 0.25 12.32 5.32
CA LEU A 114 1.28 11.60 6.08
C LEU A 114 1.90 12.46 7.20
N SER A 115 1.49 13.73 7.32
CA SER A 115 2.02 14.62 8.34
C SER A 115 1.53 14.24 9.74
N GLU A 116 2.40 14.35 10.73
CA GLU A 116 2.08 14.03 12.11
C GLU A 116 0.91 14.86 12.65
N GLU A 117 0.78 16.11 12.21
CA GLU A 117 -0.31 16.99 12.62
C GLU A 117 -1.67 16.53 12.05
N ALA A 118 -1.74 16.21 10.76
CA ALA A 118 -2.97 15.72 10.14
C ALA A 118 -3.41 14.39 10.78
N ILE A 119 -2.43 13.52 11.02
CA ILE A 119 -2.63 12.24 11.69
C ILE A 119 -3.14 12.46 13.12
N GLY A 120 -2.47 13.30 13.91
CA GLY A 120 -2.85 13.61 15.29
C GLY A 120 -4.27 14.18 15.39
N LYS A 121 -4.64 15.12 14.51
CA LYS A 121 -6.00 15.68 14.43
C LYS A 121 -7.05 14.61 14.12
N ARG A 122 -6.76 13.73 13.16
CA ARG A 122 -7.67 12.65 12.73
C ARG A 122 -7.82 11.56 13.79
N PHE A 123 -6.76 11.23 14.51
CA PHE A 123 -6.82 10.19 15.55
C PHE A 123 -7.28 10.69 16.92
N CYS A 124 -7.31 12.00 17.15
CA CYS A 124 -7.80 12.62 18.39
C CYS A 124 -9.24 12.23 18.81
N PRO A 125 -10.23 12.10 17.91
CA PRO A 125 -11.60 11.74 18.26
C PRO A 125 -11.76 10.29 18.72
N PHE A 126 -10.75 9.42 18.48
CA PHE A 126 -10.72 8.10 19.09
C PHE A 126 -10.30 8.24 20.56
N ASN A 127 -11.22 8.71 21.39
CA ASN A 127 -11.18 8.37 22.81
C ASN A 127 -11.33 6.84 22.89
N PHE A 128 -10.21 6.16 23.09
CA PHE A 128 -10.09 4.70 23.13
C PHE A 128 -11.01 4.02 24.17
N SER A 129 -11.65 4.79 25.05
CA SER A 129 -12.58 4.30 26.07
C SER A 129 -13.99 3.98 25.57
N ALA A 130 -14.46 4.61 24.48
CA ALA A 130 -15.88 4.51 24.06
C ALA A 130 -16.13 3.63 22.83
N PHE A 131 -15.09 3.25 22.09
CA PHE A 131 -15.21 2.39 20.91
C PHE A 131 -14.70 0.98 21.23
N ARG A 132 -15.59 -0.03 21.18
CA ARG A 132 -15.18 -1.44 21.02
C ARG A 132 -14.20 -1.49 19.85
N PRO A 133 -12.97 -2.01 19.98
CA PRO A 133 -11.94 -1.80 18.96
C PRO A 133 -12.24 -2.66 17.72
N PRO A 134 -12.74 -2.11 16.59
CA PRO A 134 -12.71 -2.83 15.31
C PRO A 134 -11.26 -3.07 14.82
N LYS A 135 -10.26 -2.75 15.66
CA LYS A 135 -8.85 -2.57 15.36
C LYS A 135 -8.03 -3.84 15.58
N LEU A 136 -8.43 -4.74 16.49
CA LEU A 136 -7.63 -5.94 16.75
C LEU A 136 -7.78 -6.96 15.62
N VAL A 137 -9.01 -7.26 15.20
CA VAL A 137 -9.26 -8.22 14.10
C VAL A 137 -8.65 -7.73 12.79
N SER A 138 -8.83 -6.45 12.47
CA SER A 138 -8.19 -5.84 11.30
C SER A 138 -6.66 -5.88 11.41
N LEU A 139 -6.08 -5.48 12.56
CA LEU A 139 -4.64 -5.57 12.78
C LEU A 139 -4.12 -7.01 12.64
N MET A 140 -4.82 -8.00 13.20
CA MET A 140 -4.46 -9.40 13.06
C MET A 140 -4.42 -9.82 11.59
N PHE A 141 -5.41 -9.41 10.78
CA PHE A 141 -5.39 -9.65 9.34
C PHE A 141 -4.14 -9.06 8.66
N PHE A 142 -3.77 -7.82 8.97
CA PHE A 142 -2.54 -7.19 8.47
C PHE A 142 -1.26 -7.83 9.02
N CYS A 143 -1.29 -8.57 10.13
CA CYS A 143 -0.12 -9.29 10.65
C CYS A 143 -0.01 -10.73 10.12
N ILE A 144 -1.13 -11.42 9.92
CA ILE A 144 -1.15 -12.84 9.52
C ILE A 144 -0.63 -13.02 8.10
N LEU A 145 -1.08 -12.20 7.14
CA LEU A 145 -0.64 -12.33 5.75
C LEU A 145 0.88 -12.14 5.54
N PRO A 146 1.53 -11.07 6.03
CA PRO A 146 2.98 -10.96 5.92
C PRO A 146 3.73 -12.01 6.74
N MET A 147 3.14 -12.54 7.82
CA MET A 147 3.72 -13.65 8.58
C MET A 147 3.76 -14.93 7.74
N ILE A 148 2.68 -15.28 7.03
CA ILE A 148 2.67 -16.43 6.10
C ILE A 148 3.73 -16.22 5.01
N SER A 149 3.80 -15.02 4.42
CA SER A 149 4.83 -14.70 3.41
C SER A 149 6.25 -14.84 3.97
N THR A 150 6.46 -14.42 5.22
CA THR A 150 7.74 -14.55 5.92
C THR A 150 8.10 -16.02 6.14
N VAL A 151 7.14 -16.84 6.56
CA VAL A 151 7.34 -18.29 6.74
C VAL A 151 7.73 -18.94 5.42
N LEU A 152 7.00 -18.65 4.33
CA LEU A 152 7.31 -19.19 3.00
C LEU A 152 8.71 -18.75 2.53
N GLU A 153 9.09 -17.48 2.72
CA GLU A 153 10.40 -16.96 2.33
C GLU A 153 11.53 -17.63 3.14
N VAL A 154 11.35 -17.79 4.46
CA VAL A 154 12.31 -18.46 5.34
C VAL A 154 12.41 -19.95 5.02
N SER A 155 11.30 -20.62 4.74
CA SER A 155 11.28 -22.02 4.29
C SER A 155 12.05 -22.17 2.98
N HIS A 156 11.76 -21.34 1.98
CA HIS A 156 12.51 -21.33 0.71
C HIS A 156 14.00 -21.04 0.93
N PHE A 157 14.36 -20.12 1.83
CA PHE A 157 15.75 -19.86 2.18
C PHE A 157 16.44 -21.07 2.81
N HIS A 158 15.81 -21.72 3.79
CA HIS A 158 16.42 -22.81 4.53
C HIS A 158 16.51 -24.11 3.72
N PHE A 159 15.44 -24.50 3.04
CA PHE A 159 15.41 -25.75 2.27
C PHE A 159 16.30 -25.67 1.04
N TYR A 160 16.36 -24.52 0.37
CA TYR A 160 16.99 -24.41 -0.95
C TYR A 160 18.30 -23.64 -0.94
N LEU A 161 18.29 -22.38 -0.46
CA LEU A 161 19.46 -21.51 -0.54
C LEU A 161 20.60 -21.96 0.38
N GLN A 162 20.30 -22.56 1.52
CA GLN A 162 21.32 -23.03 2.46
C GLN A 162 21.91 -24.39 2.07
N ASN A 163 21.10 -25.31 1.53
CA ASN A 163 21.51 -26.69 1.27
C ASN A 163 22.23 -26.88 -0.08
N PHE A 164 21.84 -26.14 -1.13
CA PHE A 164 22.41 -26.34 -2.49
C PHE A 164 23.62 -25.47 -2.82
N ASN A 165 24.02 -24.56 -1.93
CA ASN A 165 25.19 -23.72 -2.16
C ASN A 165 25.94 -23.51 -0.82
N PRO A 166 27.02 -24.28 -0.57
CA PRO A 166 27.66 -24.38 0.74
C PRO A 166 28.43 -23.12 1.15
N HIS A 167 28.56 -22.12 0.27
CA HIS A 167 29.12 -20.82 0.63
C HIS A 167 28.01 -19.80 0.89
N PRO A 168 27.64 -19.55 2.17
CA PRO A 168 26.71 -18.50 2.52
C PRO A 168 27.36 -17.15 2.21
N SER A 169 26.97 -16.54 1.09
CA SER A 169 27.30 -15.14 0.87
C SER A 169 26.43 -14.29 1.79
N LEU A 170 27.05 -13.38 2.55
CA LEU A 170 26.39 -12.37 3.39
C LEU A 170 25.22 -11.69 2.66
N TYR A 171 25.35 -11.55 1.34
CA TYR A 171 24.31 -11.08 0.44
C TYR A 171 22.96 -11.81 0.57
N ARG A 172 22.93 -13.15 0.72
CA ARG A 172 21.66 -13.90 0.80
C ARG A 172 20.87 -13.57 2.06
N TYR A 173 21.56 -13.37 3.17
CA TYR A 173 20.94 -12.91 4.42
C TYR A 173 20.43 -11.47 4.30
N VAL A 174 21.16 -10.61 3.58
CA VAL A 174 20.70 -9.24 3.28
C VAL A 174 19.43 -9.28 2.41
N LEU A 175 19.37 -10.15 1.40
CA LEU A 175 18.19 -10.30 0.56
C LEU A 175 16.97 -10.81 1.35
N LEU A 176 17.16 -11.84 2.18
CA LEU A 176 16.11 -12.39 3.04
C LEU A 176 15.59 -11.32 4.01
N SER A 177 16.49 -10.67 4.74
CA SER A 177 16.11 -9.61 5.69
C SER A 177 15.43 -8.43 5.00
N SER A 178 15.87 -8.04 3.81
CA SER A 178 15.24 -6.99 3.01
C SER A 178 13.82 -7.39 2.57
N SER A 179 13.63 -8.62 2.07
CA SER A 179 12.31 -9.14 1.67
C SER A 179 11.32 -9.12 2.84
N ILE A 180 11.74 -9.66 3.99
CA ILE A 180 10.93 -9.67 5.22
C ILE A 180 10.62 -8.23 5.66
N ALA A 181 11.63 -7.36 5.75
CA ALA A 181 11.41 -6.01 6.23
C ALA A 181 10.49 -5.20 5.30
N ASN A 182 10.56 -5.43 3.98
CA ASN A 182 9.69 -4.80 2.98
C ASN A 182 8.23 -5.25 3.12
N ILE A 183 7.96 -6.56 3.20
CA ILE A 183 6.58 -7.07 3.28
C ILE A 183 5.90 -6.62 4.58
N TRP A 184 6.64 -6.61 5.69
CA TRP A 184 6.15 -6.08 6.95
C TRP A 184 5.88 -4.57 6.85
N TYR A 185 6.83 -3.80 6.31
CA TYR A 185 6.64 -2.37 6.13
C TYR A 185 5.41 -2.04 5.26
N PHE A 186 5.23 -2.75 4.16
CA PHE A 186 4.08 -2.60 3.26
C PHE A 186 2.77 -2.93 3.96
N SER A 187 2.72 -4.04 4.71
CA SER A 187 1.50 -4.41 5.44
C SER A 187 1.12 -3.37 6.49
N LEU A 188 2.10 -2.85 7.22
CA LEU A 188 1.88 -1.79 8.20
C LEU A 188 1.42 -0.48 7.57
N PHE A 189 1.94 -0.15 6.38
CA PHE A 189 1.45 0.98 5.60
C PHE A 189 0.00 0.78 5.18
N CYS A 190 -0.37 -0.42 4.70
CA CYS A 190 -1.76 -0.75 4.36
C CYS A 190 -2.69 -0.62 5.58
N TYR A 191 -2.27 -1.12 6.75
CA TYR A 191 -3.02 -0.93 8.00
C TYR A 191 -3.19 0.56 8.35
N PHE A 192 -2.15 1.37 8.15
CA PHE A 192 -2.26 2.81 8.36
C PHE A 192 -3.30 3.46 7.43
N ILE A 193 -3.31 3.12 6.13
CA ILE A 193 -4.33 3.60 5.18
C ILE A 193 -5.73 3.12 5.59
N HIS A 194 -5.86 1.87 6.04
CA HIS A 194 -7.11 1.34 6.57
C HIS A 194 -7.65 2.17 7.74
N LEU A 195 -6.78 2.54 8.69
CA LEU A 195 -7.15 3.40 9.81
C LEU A 195 -7.56 4.81 9.35
N GLN A 196 -6.86 5.39 8.37
CA GLN A 196 -7.24 6.69 7.79
C GLN A 196 -8.63 6.63 7.15
N ARG A 197 -8.93 5.55 6.43
CA ARG A 197 -10.25 5.31 5.83
C ARG A 197 -11.36 5.22 6.88
N ILE A 198 -11.18 4.41 7.92
CA ILE A 198 -12.16 4.29 9.01
C ILE A 198 -12.39 5.66 9.68
N THR A 199 -11.31 6.39 9.93
CA THR A 199 -11.39 7.72 10.54
C THR A 199 -12.19 8.68 9.68
N LEU A 200 -11.99 8.63 8.36
CA LEU A 200 -12.72 9.45 7.42
C LEU A 200 -14.21 9.11 7.40
N GLN A 201 -14.56 7.81 7.47
CA GLN A 201 -15.97 7.38 7.58
C GLN A 201 -16.63 7.97 8.83
N VAL A 202 -15.96 7.87 9.99
CA VAL A 202 -16.46 8.45 11.24
C VAL A 202 -16.60 9.98 11.16
N HIS A 203 -15.66 10.66 10.50
CA HIS A 203 -15.76 12.11 10.28
C HIS A 203 -16.99 12.45 9.42
N PHE A 204 -17.24 11.72 8.33
CA PHE A 204 -18.45 11.92 7.53
C PHE A 204 -19.73 11.63 8.30
N ASP A 205 -19.77 10.56 9.11
CA ASP A 205 -20.93 10.26 9.96
C ASP A 205 -21.20 11.41 10.96
N SER A 206 -20.14 12.02 11.52
CA SER A 206 -20.25 13.21 12.36
C SER A 206 -20.76 14.44 11.61
N VAL A 207 -20.32 14.65 10.36
CA VAL A 207 -20.81 15.74 9.50
C VAL A 207 -22.29 15.55 9.17
N ILE A 208 -22.70 14.33 8.83
CA ILE A 208 -24.09 13.98 8.56
C ILE A 208 -24.97 14.28 9.78
N TRP A 209 -24.53 13.85 10.97
CA TRP A 209 -25.22 14.16 12.22
C TRP A 209 -25.28 15.67 12.49
N PHE A 210 -24.19 16.39 12.24
CA PHE A 210 -24.12 17.84 12.40
C PHE A 210 -25.12 18.57 11.48
N VAL A 211 -25.16 18.20 10.20
CA VAL A 211 -26.09 18.76 9.21
C VAL A 211 -27.53 18.51 9.64
N LYS A 212 -27.84 17.28 10.10
CA LYS A 212 -29.17 16.93 10.60
C LYS A 212 -29.63 17.81 11.77
N ASN A 213 -28.72 18.23 12.64
CA ASN A 213 -29.07 19.06 13.81
C ASN A 213 -29.04 20.56 13.54
N HIS A 214 -28.47 21.00 12.42
CA HIS A 214 -28.29 22.40 12.07
C HIS A 214 -28.98 22.77 10.73
N VAL A 215 -30.04 22.05 10.38
CA VAL A 215 -30.84 22.34 9.18
C VAL A 215 -31.36 23.78 9.27
N GLY A 216 -31.11 24.57 8.23
CA GLY A 216 -31.43 25.99 8.16
C GLY A 216 -30.21 26.91 8.33
N LYS A 217 -29.08 26.40 8.84
CA LYS A 217 -27.80 27.14 8.94
C LYS A 217 -26.86 26.69 7.81
N LEU A 218 -27.11 27.18 6.58
CA LEU A 218 -26.38 26.76 5.37
C LEU A 218 -24.86 26.95 5.49
N ASP A 219 -24.42 28.12 5.93
CA ASP A 219 -22.98 28.47 5.96
C ASP A 219 -22.19 27.55 6.89
N LEU A 220 -22.74 27.25 8.07
CA LEU A 220 -22.11 26.34 9.04
C LEU A 220 -22.01 24.91 8.48
N CYS A 221 -23.09 24.42 7.86
CA CYS A 221 -23.11 23.10 7.24
C CYS A 221 -22.13 23.02 6.07
N GLN A 222 -22.05 24.06 5.24
CA GLN A 222 -21.13 24.15 4.11
C GLN A 222 -19.67 24.18 4.58
N LEU A 223 -19.33 24.99 5.58
CA LEU A 223 -17.97 25.04 6.13
C LEU A 223 -17.55 23.67 6.67
N LYS A 224 -18.44 23.01 7.42
CA LYS A 224 -18.16 21.69 7.99
C LYS A 224 -18.00 20.61 6.92
N LEU A 225 -18.88 20.60 5.92
CA LEU A 225 -18.81 19.66 4.79
C LEU A 225 -17.55 19.87 3.96
N ASN A 226 -17.24 21.12 3.59
CA ASN A 226 -16.05 21.46 2.80
C ASN A 226 -14.77 21.08 3.54
N SER A 227 -14.70 21.31 4.85
CA SER A 227 -13.55 20.91 5.66
C SER A 227 -13.33 19.38 5.61
N CYS A 228 -14.38 18.59 5.80
CA CYS A 228 -14.30 17.13 5.73
C CYS A 228 -14.00 16.62 4.31
N PHE A 229 -14.64 17.21 3.29
CA PHE A 229 -14.42 16.89 1.89
C PHE A 229 -12.97 17.16 1.45
N ASN A 230 -12.37 18.25 1.92
CA ASN A 230 -10.97 18.57 1.66
C ASN A 230 -10.02 17.52 2.26
N GLU A 231 -10.34 16.97 3.44
CA GLU A 231 -9.57 15.87 4.02
C GLU A 231 -9.70 14.59 3.19
N TYR A 232 -10.91 14.29 2.71
CA TYR A 232 -11.16 13.17 1.80
C TYR A 232 -10.36 13.29 0.49
N LEU A 233 -10.39 14.45 -0.17
CA LEU A 233 -9.65 14.67 -1.41
C LEU A 233 -8.15 14.45 -1.24
N ARG A 234 -7.57 14.91 -0.12
CA ARG A 234 -6.15 14.68 0.18
C ARG A 234 -5.83 13.19 0.30
N VAL A 235 -6.66 12.42 1.01
CA VAL A 235 -6.49 10.96 1.15
C VAL A 235 -6.64 10.28 -0.21
N ARG A 236 -7.67 10.64 -0.97
CA ARG A 236 -7.93 10.04 -2.28
C ARG A 236 -6.79 10.28 -3.27
N ARG A 237 -6.24 11.49 -3.33
CA ARG A 237 -5.10 11.83 -4.21
C ARG A 237 -3.83 11.03 -3.91
N LEU A 238 -3.64 10.59 -2.67
CA LEU A 238 -2.55 9.67 -2.31
C LEU A 238 -2.92 8.22 -2.67
N VAL A 239 -4.10 7.78 -2.24
CA VAL A 239 -4.54 6.38 -2.30
C VAL A 239 -4.76 5.93 -3.74
N HIS A 240 -5.34 6.77 -4.58
CA HIS A 240 -5.77 6.42 -5.92
C HIS A 240 -4.60 6.05 -6.87
N PRO A 241 -3.59 6.90 -7.11
CA PRO A 241 -2.46 6.51 -7.94
C PRO A 241 -1.67 5.33 -7.34
N TRP A 242 -1.64 5.23 -6.01
CA TRP A 242 -0.98 4.13 -5.32
C TRP A 242 -1.68 2.79 -5.56
N ILE A 243 -3.00 2.72 -5.36
CA ILE A 243 -3.75 1.46 -5.56
C ILE A 243 -3.79 1.07 -7.04
N THR A 244 -3.90 2.03 -7.96
CA THR A 244 -3.77 1.76 -9.40
C THR A 244 -2.41 1.17 -9.72
N SER A 245 -1.32 1.72 -9.16
CA SER A 245 0.03 1.16 -9.31
C SER A 245 0.15 -0.26 -8.74
N VAL A 246 -0.40 -0.53 -7.55
CA VAL A 246 -0.44 -1.87 -6.94
C VAL A 246 -1.17 -2.86 -7.83
N ILE A 247 -2.37 -2.53 -8.31
CA ILE A 247 -3.17 -3.40 -9.19
C ILE A 247 -2.39 -3.68 -10.48
N CYS A 248 -1.83 -2.64 -11.12
CA CYS A 248 -1.05 -2.76 -12.34
C CYS A 248 0.16 -3.66 -12.18
N ALA A 249 1.00 -3.42 -11.17
CA ALA A 249 2.23 -4.17 -10.96
C ALA A 249 1.98 -5.61 -10.48
N THR A 250 0.92 -5.84 -9.71
CA THR A 250 0.54 -7.20 -9.29
C THR A 250 -0.06 -7.99 -10.44
N ALA A 251 -0.95 -7.40 -11.24
CA ALA A 251 -1.49 -8.04 -12.44
C ALA A 251 -0.38 -8.37 -13.44
N PHE A 252 0.49 -7.41 -13.74
CA PHE A 252 1.64 -7.63 -14.60
C PHE A 252 2.57 -8.73 -14.04
N GLY A 253 2.90 -8.66 -12.75
CA GLY A 253 3.76 -9.65 -12.09
C GLY A 253 3.19 -11.07 -12.12
N ILE A 254 1.87 -11.22 -11.96
CA ILE A 254 1.18 -12.51 -12.08
C ILE A 254 1.22 -13.02 -13.52
N VAL A 255 0.91 -12.17 -14.51
CA VAL A 255 0.95 -12.56 -15.93
C VAL A 255 2.35 -13.00 -16.36
N VAL A 256 3.39 -12.22 -16.03
CA VAL A 256 4.78 -12.57 -16.32
C VAL A 256 5.19 -13.87 -15.63
N HIS A 257 4.72 -14.11 -14.40
CA HIS A 257 5.01 -15.35 -13.70
C HIS A 257 4.27 -16.56 -14.30
N LEU A 258 3.02 -16.39 -14.71
CA LEU A 258 2.27 -17.44 -15.42
C LEU A 258 2.90 -17.76 -16.77
N ALA A 259 3.32 -16.74 -17.52
CA ALA A 259 4.04 -16.90 -18.79
C ALA A 259 5.34 -17.68 -18.60
N TYR A 260 6.12 -17.33 -17.57
CA TYR A 260 7.34 -18.04 -17.20
C TYR A 260 7.07 -19.51 -16.88
N ASN A 261 6.03 -19.78 -16.09
CA ASN A 261 5.68 -21.14 -15.72
C ASN A 261 5.21 -21.93 -16.94
N TYR A 262 4.42 -21.33 -17.85
CA TYR A 262 3.98 -21.96 -19.09
C TYR A 262 5.18 -22.33 -19.99
N ASN A 263 6.10 -21.40 -20.21
CA ASN A 263 7.28 -21.62 -21.05
C ASN A 263 8.27 -22.66 -20.49
N ILE A 264 8.26 -22.90 -19.17
CA ILE A 264 9.10 -23.92 -18.53
C ILE A 264 8.38 -25.26 -18.43
N MET A 265 7.07 -25.25 -18.17
CA MET A 265 6.27 -26.45 -17.92
C MET A 265 5.71 -27.10 -19.19
N LEU A 266 5.72 -26.45 -20.35
CA LEU A 266 5.64 -27.18 -21.61
C LEU A 266 7.04 -27.69 -21.93
N PRO A 267 7.34 -28.98 -21.70
CA PRO A 267 8.49 -29.55 -22.36
C PRO A 267 8.17 -29.48 -23.86
N ASN A 268 9.15 -29.19 -24.69
CA ASN A 268 9.05 -29.49 -26.10
C ASN A 268 8.77 -31.00 -26.26
N GLU A 269 7.50 -31.39 -26.32
CA GLU A 269 7.09 -32.71 -26.82
C GLU A 269 7.33 -32.82 -28.33
N GLU A 270 7.68 -31.71 -29.02
CA GLU A 270 7.87 -31.66 -30.47
C GLU A 270 9.29 -31.25 -30.96
N SER A 271 10.33 -31.24 -30.12
CA SER A 271 11.70 -31.00 -30.63
C SER A 271 12.36 -32.27 -31.22
N SER A 272 11.60 -33.02 -32.02
CA SER A 272 12.11 -34.00 -32.98
C SER A 272 12.04 -33.53 -34.43
N LEU A 273 11.66 -32.28 -34.72
CA LEU A 273 11.72 -31.71 -36.06
C LEU A 273 12.47 -30.37 -36.10
N THR A 274 13.79 -30.52 -36.27
CA THR A 274 14.66 -29.74 -37.15
C THR A 274 14.83 -28.23 -36.88
N THR A 275 16.07 -27.95 -36.47
CA THR A 275 16.93 -26.82 -36.87
C THR A 275 16.57 -25.43 -36.35
N PHE A 276 17.54 -24.86 -35.61
CA PHE A 276 17.64 -23.47 -35.13
C PHE A 276 17.03 -23.14 -33.76
N ALA A 277 17.61 -23.69 -32.69
CA ALA A 277 17.74 -22.97 -31.41
C ALA A 277 18.89 -23.55 -30.55
N PRO A 278 19.65 -22.71 -29.83
CA PRO A 278 20.87 -23.11 -29.14
C PRO A 278 20.56 -23.87 -27.85
N THR A 279 21.08 -25.09 -27.76
CA THR A 279 21.58 -25.79 -26.55
C THR A 279 21.19 -25.17 -25.18
N MET A 280 19.94 -25.33 -24.77
CA MET A 280 19.61 -25.49 -23.35
C MET A 280 19.74 -26.98 -23.06
N PRO A 281 20.69 -27.43 -22.22
CA PRO A 281 20.75 -28.83 -21.84
C PRO A 281 19.43 -29.19 -21.19
N LEU A 282 18.79 -30.24 -21.71
CA LEU A 282 17.62 -30.89 -21.13
C LEU A 282 18.04 -31.38 -19.73
N VAL A 283 17.89 -30.53 -18.72
CA VAL A 283 18.23 -30.87 -17.34
C VAL A 283 17.18 -31.91 -16.91
N ASN A 284 17.62 -33.15 -16.68
CA ASN A 284 16.82 -34.14 -15.97
C ASN A 284 16.40 -33.53 -14.63
N ILE A 285 15.17 -33.03 -14.57
CA ILE A 285 14.64 -32.40 -13.36
C ILE A 285 14.48 -33.50 -12.33
N THR A 286 15.41 -33.57 -11.38
CA THR A 286 15.28 -34.48 -10.25
C THR A 286 14.06 -34.09 -9.42
N GLU A 287 13.43 -35.03 -8.71
CA GLU A 287 12.23 -34.74 -7.89
C GLU A 287 12.43 -33.54 -6.95
N ALA A 288 13.65 -33.31 -6.45
CA ALA A 288 14.01 -32.14 -5.66
C ALA A 288 13.85 -30.81 -6.42
N GLN A 289 14.30 -30.73 -7.68
CA GLN A 289 14.18 -29.53 -8.51
C GLN A 289 12.72 -29.20 -8.88
N ASN A 290 11.87 -30.23 -9.01
CA ASN A 290 10.42 -30.03 -9.19
C ASN A 290 9.78 -29.40 -7.95
N VAL A 291 10.06 -29.91 -6.75
CA VAL A 291 9.55 -29.35 -5.48
C VAL A 291 10.00 -27.89 -5.31
N ASP A 292 11.25 -27.58 -5.67
CA ASP A 292 11.80 -26.21 -5.59
C ASP A 292 11.07 -25.23 -6.51
N PHE A 293 10.77 -25.67 -7.75
CA PHE A 293 10.01 -24.86 -8.69
C PHE A 293 8.60 -24.55 -8.17
N TYR A 294 7.90 -25.54 -7.62
CA TYR A 294 6.57 -25.33 -7.05
C TYR A 294 6.59 -24.43 -5.82
N LEU A 295 7.58 -24.58 -4.92
CA LEU A 295 7.72 -23.74 -3.74
C LEU A 295 8.01 -22.27 -4.12
N LEU A 296 8.93 -22.06 -5.07
CA LEU A 296 9.25 -20.71 -5.57
C LEU A 296 8.05 -20.07 -6.26
N SER A 297 7.30 -20.84 -7.05
CA SER A 297 6.11 -20.36 -7.73
C SER A 297 5.00 -19.99 -6.74
N ALA A 298 4.78 -20.84 -5.73
CA ALA A 298 3.84 -20.57 -4.64
C ALA A 298 4.23 -19.31 -3.85
N LEU A 299 5.52 -19.14 -3.55
CA LEU A 299 6.06 -17.95 -2.87
C LEU A 299 5.78 -16.68 -3.67
N ILE A 300 6.16 -16.65 -4.96
CA ILE A 300 5.97 -15.47 -5.83
C ILE A 300 4.48 -15.14 -5.92
N PHE A 301 3.63 -16.13 -6.18
CA PHE A 301 2.19 -15.93 -6.30
C PHE A 301 1.57 -15.43 -5.00
N PHE A 302 1.93 -16.05 -3.88
CA PHE A 302 1.45 -15.66 -2.55
C PHE A 302 1.87 -14.23 -2.20
N GLU A 303 3.11 -13.84 -2.52
CA GLU A 303 3.60 -12.49 -2.29
C GLU A 303 2.80 -11.45 -3.09
N LYS A 304 2.56 -11.67 -4.41
CA LYS A 304 1.76 -10.74 -5.22
C LYS A 304 0.32 -10.66 -4.73
N LEU A 305 -0.29 -11.79 -4.38
CA LEU A 305 -1.63 -11.81 -3.82
C LEU A 305 -1.68 -11.09 -2.46
N THR A 306 -0.70 -11.29 -1.60
CA THR A 306 -0.61 -10.61 -0.30
C THR A 306 -0.58 -9.10 -0.49
N VAL A 307 0.29 -8.62 -1.38
CA VAL A 307 0.42 -7.20 -1.71
C VAL A 307 -0.91 -6.63 -2.25
N LEU A 308 -1.56 -7.34 -3.17
CA LEU A 308 -2.85 -6.95 -3.73
C LEU A 308 -3.97 -6.93 -2.69
N PHE A 309 -4.14 -8.01 -1.93
CA PHE A 309 -5.22 -8.14 -0.94
C PHE A 309 -5.08 -7.14 0.19
N LEU A 310 -3.88 -6.94 0.73
CA LEU A 310 -3.64 -5.95 1.79
C LEU A 310 -3.99 -4.54 1.30
N ALA A 311 -3.61 -4.18 0.07
CA ALA A 311 -3.90 -2.87 -0.50
C ALA A 311 -5.40 -2.68 -0.77
N LEU A 312 -6.06 -3.65 -1.42
CA LEU A 312 -7.50 -3.60 -1.69
C LEU A 312 -8.32 -3.55 -0.39
N PHE A 313 -7.93 -4.33 0.63
CA PHE A 313 -8.61 -4.32 1.92
C PHE A 313 -8.38 -3.02 2.70
N ALA A 314 -7.18 -2.44 2.60
CA ALA A 314 -6.87 -1.15 3.20
C ALA A 314 -7.72 -0.02 2.62
N VAL A 315 -7.88 0.01 1.30
CA VAL A 315 -8.67 1.04 0.60
C VAL A 315 -10.17 0.75 0.66
N GLY A 316 -10.58 -0.52 0.67
CA GLY A 316 -11.99 -0.95 0.66
C GLY A 316 -12.50 -1.21 -0.75
N GLY A 317 -11.61 -1.60 -1.66
CA GLY A 317 -11.84 -1.72 -3.09
C GLY A 317 -10.73 -1.02 -3.89
N SER A 318 -11.05 -0.61 -5.12
CA SER A 318 -10.14 0.11 -6.02
C SER A 318 -10.08 1.62 -5.78
N ASP A 319 -11.03 2.19 -5.04
CA ASP A 319 -11.08 3.62 -4.73
C ASP A 319 -11.82 3.85 -3.40
N ILE A 320 -11.41 4.88 -2.66
CA ILE A 320 -12.07 5.34 -1.44
C ILE A 320 -13.34 6.16 -1.73
N SER A 321 -13.72 6.34 -3.01
CA SER A 321 -14.93 7.07 -3.42
C SER A 321 -16.23 6.52 -2.85
N TYR A 322 -16.27 5.24 -2.46
CA TYR A 322 -17.46 4.69 -1.80
C TYR A 322 -17.80 5.43 -0.49
N VAL A 323 -16.79 5.94 0.24
CA VAL A 323 -17.00 6.71 1.48
C VAL A 323 -17.77 7.99 1.19
N TRP A 324 -17.37 8.72 0.14
CA TRP A 324 -18.06 9.93 -0.31
C TRP A 324 -19.45 9.63 -0.85
N LYS A 325 -19.60 8.61 -1.70
CA LYS A 325 -20.90 8.19 -2.25
C LYS A 325 -21.90 7.84 -1.15
N ARG A 326 -21.46 7.12 -0.11
CA ARG A 326 -22.29 6.81 1.06
C ARG A 326 -22.73 8.09 1.79
N CYS A 327 -21.83 9.06 1.96
CA CYS A 327 -22.17 10.35 2.55
C CYS A 327 -23.24 11.09 1.73
N CYS A 328 -23.04 11.20 0.40
CA CYS A 328 -24.02 11.83 -0.49
C CYS A 328 -25.39 11.12 -0.45
N LEU A 329 -25.40 9.79 -0.47
CA LEU A 329 -26.63 9.00 -0.40
C LEU A 329 -27.40 9.32 0.89
N THR A 330 -26.71 9.29 2.03
CA THR A 330 -27.33 9.58 3.33
C THR A 330 -27.85 11.02 3.40
N LEU A 331 -27.10 12.00 2.90
CA LEU A 331 -27.54 13.40 2.86
C LEU A 331 -28.75 13.60 1.95
N ASN A 332 -28.82 12.89 0.81
CA ASN A 332 -29.97 12.94 -0.09
C ASN A 332 -31.23 12.35 0.57
N ILE A 333 -31.10 11.29 1.36
CA ILE A 333 -32.22 10.67 2.10
C ILE A 333 -32.75 11.61 3.21
N MET A 334 -31.90 12.49 3.75
CA MET A 334 -32.31 13.46 4.78
C MET A 334 -33.15 14.62 4.27
N TYR A 335 -33.41 14.70 2.97
CA TYR A 335 -34.23 15.74 2.36
C TYR A 335 -35.62 15.83 3.03
N THR A 336 -36.01 17.05 3.41
CA THR A 336 -37.33 17.31 4.01
C THR A 336 -37.97 18.55 3.40
N SER A 337 -39.26 18.44 3.05
CA SER A 337 -40.00 19.51 2.35
C SER A 337 -40.11 20.82 3.15
N ARG A 338 -40.08 20.72 4.48
CA ARG A 338 -40.18 21.88 5.39
C ARG A 338 -39.05 22.90 5.21
N GLN A 339 -37.91 22.52 4.64
CA GLN A 339 -36.77 23.40 4.42
C GLN A 339 -36.21 23.30 2.99
N ASP A 340 -37.09 23.31 2.00
CA ASP A 340 -36.74 23.15 0.57
C ASP A 340 -35.62 24.09 0.10
N LYS A 341 -35.66 25.37 0.51
CA LYS A 341 -34.62 26.34 0.12
C LYS A 341 -33.23 25.92 0.60
N PHE A 342 -33.10 25.46 1.85
CA PHE A 342 -31.83 24.97 2.40
C PHE A 342 -31.34 23.75 1.61
N TRP A 343 -32.20 22.75 1.44
CA TRP A 343 -31.84 21.49 0.78
C TRP A 343 -31.50 21.67 -0.69
N LEU A 344 -32.17 22.57 -1.40
CA LEU A 344 -31.87 22.88 -2.81
C LEU A 344 -30.46 23.47 -2.97
N HIS A 345 -30.08 24.41 -2.11
CA HIS A 345 -28.73 25.00 -2.11
C HIS A 345 -27.68 23.98 -1.68
N PHE A 346 -27.98 23.20 -0.64
CA PHE A 346 -27.08 22.18 -0.14
C PHE A 346 -26.87 21.03 -1.15
N ALA A 347 -27.92 20.62 -1.87
CA ALA A 347 -27.83 19.66 -2.96
C ALA A 347 -26.99 20.20 -4.13
N LYS A 348 -27.12 21.50 -4.46
CA LYS A 348 -26.26 22.16 -5.47
C LYS A 348 -24.79 22.13 -5.04
N LEU A 349 -24.50 22.38 -3.76
CA LEU A 349 -23.16 22.24 -3.20
C LEU A 349 -22.64 20.80 -3.34
N ILE A 350 -23.42 19.79 -2.91
CA ILE A 350 -23.03 18.37 -3.02
C ILE A 350 -22.74 18.00 -4.48
N ARG A 351 -23.57 18.44 -5.43
CA ARG A 351 -23.35 18.21 -6.87
C ARG A 351 -22.04 18.85 -7.35
N ASN A 352 -21.73 20.07 -6.93
CA ASN A 352 -20.48 20.73 -7.28
C ASN A 352 -19.26 19.98 -6.72
N LEU A 353 -19.33 19.53 -5.46
CA LEU A 353 -18.27 18.72 -4.86
C LEU A 353 -18.14 17.36 -5.56
N ASN A 354 -19.26 16.75 -5.97
CA ASN A 354 -19.24 15.48 -6.69
C ASN A 354 -18.55 15.58 -8.06
N LYS A 355 -18.73 16.70 -8.78
CA LYS A 355 -18.01 16.95 -10.05
C LYS A 355 -16.49 16.89 -9.87
N MET A 356 -15.98 17.49 -8.79
CA MET A 356 -14.54 17.43 -8.44
C MET A 356 -14.04 16.01 -8.17
N THR A 357 -14.93 15.05 -7.88
CA THR A 357 -14.55 13.64 -7.67
C THR A 357 -14.71 12.77 -8.92
N SER A 358 -15.58 13.14 -9.86
CA SER A 358 -15.96 12.30 -10.99
C SER A 358 -15.06 12.41 -12.21
N GLU A 359 -14.33 13.52 -12.34
CA GLU A 359 -13.52 13.86 -13.52
C GLU A 359 -12.10 13.26 -13.50
N GLU A 360 -11.61 12.79 -12.35
CA GLU A 360 -10.27 12.20 -12.23
C GLU A 360 -10.30 10.66 -12.42
N GLY A 361 -9.58 10.14 -13.43
CA GLY A 361 -8.94 8.81 -13.39
C GLY A 361 -9.65 7.60 -14.02
N LYS A 362 -10.99 7.56 -14.10
CA LYS A 362 -11.73 6.30 -14.37
C LYS A 362 -11.31 5.50 -15.61
N ILE A 363 -10.97 6.19 -16.70
CA ILE A 363 -10.57 5.54 -17.96
C ILE A 363 -9.14 5.02 -17.84
N THR A 364 -8.23 5.82 -17.27
CA THR A 364 -6.82 5.43 -17.08
C THR A 364 -6.66 4.31 -16.06
N ASP A 365 -7.46 4.26 -15.00
CA ASP A 365 -7.37 3.20 -13.99
C ASP A 365 -7.86 1.84 -14.48
N LEU A 366 -8.74 1.82 -15.48
CA LEU A 366 -9.28 0.58 -16.04
C LEU A 366 -8.48 0.13 -17.26
N LEU A 367 -8.08 1.07 -18.13
CA LEU A 367 -7.29 0.76 -19.32
C LEU A 367 -5.84 0.40 -18.99
N LEU A 368 -5.21 1.03 -17.99
CA LEU A 368 -3.79 0.78 -17.71
C LEU A 368 -3.52 -0.66 -17.24
N PRO A 369 -4.27 -1.25 -16.28
CA PRO A 369 -4.10 -2.65 -15.93
C PRO A 369 -4.38 -3.59 -17.11
N LEU A 370 -5.44 -3.32 -17.91
CA LEU A 370 -5.77 -4.12 -19.08
C LEU A 370 -4.68 -4.06 -20.15
N LEU A 371 -4.11 -2.88 -20.38
CA LEU A 371 -3.03 -2.68 -21.35
C LEU A 371 -1.74 -3.34 -20.87
N LEU A 372 -1.44 -3.32 -19.56
CA LEU A 372 -0.31 -4.04 -18.99
C LEU A 372 -0.49 -5.56 -19.03
N ILE A 373 -1.72 -6.05 -18.82
CA ILE A 373 -2.07 -7.46 -19.03
C ILE A 373 -1.90 -7.81 -20.52
N ALA A 374 -2.40 -6.97 -21.42
CA ALA A 374 -2.28 -7.19 -22.87
C ALA A 374 -0.80 -7.18 -23.32
N ILE A 375 0.02 -6.25 -22.85
CA ILE A 375 1.48 -6.26 -23.09
C ILE A 375 2.11 -7.50 -22.47
N GLY A 376 1.70 -7.88 -21.26
CA GLY A 376 2.19 -9.07 -20.57
C GLY A 376 1.89 -10.35 -21.35
N ILE A 377 0.74 -10.43 -22.02
CA ILE A 377 0.30 -11.56 -22.86
C ILE A 377 0.92 -11.50 -24.25
N LEU A 378 0.84 -10.35 -24.95
CA LEU A 378 1.37 -10.17 -26.31
C LEU A 378 2.89 -10.21 -26.36
N GLY A 379 3.55 -9.79 -25.28
CA GLY A 379 4.99 -9.98 -25.11
C GLY A 379 5.38 -11.46 -25.07
N ILE A 380 4.49 -12.37 -24.69
CA ILE A 380 4.77 -13.82 -24.72
C ILE A 380 4.90 -14.30 -26.16
N GLU A 381 4.10 -13.76 -27.10
CA GLU A 381 4.07 -14.21 -28.49
C GLU A 381 5.06 -13.46 -29.40
N GLN A 382 5.27 -12.16 -29.20
CA GLN A 382 6.07 -11.33 -30.11
C GLN A 382 7.57 -11.30 -29.78
N PHE A 383 7.94 -11.52 -28.52
CA PHE A 383 9.32 -11.87 -28.25
C PHE A 383 9.46 -13.36 -28.55
N GLY A 384 9.65 -13.70 -29.82
CA GLY A 384 10.09 -15.04 -30.22
C GLY A 384 11.41 -15.34 -29.49
N PHE A 385 11.29 -15.99 -28.34
CA PHE A 385 12.38 -16.39 -27.44
C PHE A 385 12.61 -17.89 -27.55
#